data_AF-A0A2V8P797-F1
#
_entry.id   AF-A0A2V8P797-F1
#
_cell.length_a   1.000
_cell.length_b   1.000
_cell.length_c   1.000
_cell.angle_alpha   90.00
_cell.angle_beta   90.00
_cell.angle_gamma   90.00
#
_symmetry.space_group_name_H-M   'P 1'
#
loop_
_entity.id
_entity.type
_entity.pdbx_description
1 polymer ?
#
loop_
_entity_poly.entity_id
_entity_poly.type
_entity_poly.pdbx_seq_one_letter_code
_entity_poly.pdbx_strand_id
1 'polypeptide(L)'
;MEAIQMTNDKCQMRDGKSLSLFHLLDPEVLANPYPLYRRLRSEAPVHWDPYLHAWVVTRYADVVTVLHHFSANRTPTPEQFAAMGLPKLGPIAQMMTRQMLFMDAPAHTRLRGLASMAFTPARVEVLRSHIRAILDDLMAPLLRAGRMDVIGDLAAPLPAIVTAEMLGVPTSDCDRLKAWSADFAEVLGNFQHNPDRASRTLKCVEEMTVYFREAIRRLKAEPRAGLINSFMTAELDGDRLTEDEIIANCIVTMVGGQETTT
;
A
#
# COMPACT_ATOMS: atom_id res chain seq x y z
N MET A 1 13.11 17.74 -35.23
CA MET A 1 12.01 17.28 -36.10
C MET A 1 12.60 16.23 -37.01
N GLU A 2 12.85 15.04 -36.47
CA GLU A 2 13.41 13.91 -37.21
C GLU A 2 12.75 12.64 -36.68
N ALA A 3 12.24 11.86 -37.62
CA ALA A 3 11.39 10.71 -37.43
C ALA A 3 12.20 9.53 -36.88
N ILE A 4 11.84 9.07 -35.68
CA ILE A 4 12.09 7.69 -35.26
C ILE A 4 10.82 6.93 -35.60
N GLN A 5 10.86 6.35 -36.79
CA GLN A 5 9.87 5.41 -37.31
C GLN A 5 9.92 4.15 -36.44
N MET A 6 9.11 4.10 -35.38
CA MET A 6 8.85 2.87 -34.65
C MET A 6 8.15 1.91 -35.60
N THR A 7 8.82 0.79 -35.85
CA THR A 7 8.33 -0.39 -36.54
C THR A 7 7.09 -0.93 -35.82
N ASN A 8 5.93 -0.45 -36.27
CA ASN A 8 4.64 -1.11 -36.13
C ASN A 8 4.68 -2.37 -36.99
N ASP A 9 5.14 -3.49 -36.44
CA ASP A 9 5.00 -4.78 -37.10
C ASP A 9 4.46 -5.85 -36.12
N LYS A 10 3.16 -6.10 -36.29
CA LYS A 10 2.51 -7.41 -36.17
C LYS A 10 2.61 -8.13 -34.82
N CYS A 11 1.93 -7.59 -33.81
CA CYS A 11 1.17 -8.46 -32.91
C CYS A 11 -0.24 -8.60 -33.49
N GLN A 12 -0.37 -9.46 -34.50
CA GLN A 12 -1.67 -9.77 -35.09
C GLN A 12 -2.56 -10.44 -34.05
N MET A 13 -3.71 -9.80 -33.84
CA MET A 13 -4.87 -10.27 -33.11
C MET A 13 -5.29 -11.66 -33.60
N ARG A 14 -4.86 -12.71 -32.90
CA ARG A 14 -5.58 -13.98 -32.88
C ARG A 14 -6.48 -13.94 -31.63
N ASP A 15 -7.78 -14.11 -31.84
CA ASP A 15 -8.86 -14.09 -30.84
C ASP A 15 -9.16 -12.71 -30.21
N GLY A 16 -9.64 -11.77 -31.03
CA GLY A 16 -10.79 -10.89 -30.76
C GLY A 16 -10.82 -9.92 -29.57
N LYS A 17 -9.87 -9.96 -28.63
CA LYS A 17 -9.74 -8.99 -27.52
C LYS A 17 -8.27 -8.63 -27.33
N SER A 18 -7.98 -7.34 -27.26
CA SER A 18 -6.63 -6.81 -26.95
C SER A 18 -6.10 -7.40 -25.64
N LEU A 19 -4.80 -7.68 -25.56
CA LEU A 19 -4.15 -8.16 -24.33
C LEU A 19 -3.92 -7.01 -23.35
N SER A 20 -4.99 -6.48 -22.75
CA SER A 20 -4.90 -5.35 -21.82
C SER A 20 -5.54 -5.65 -20.46
N LEU A 21 -4.94 -5.12 -19.40
CA LEU A 21 -5.50 -5.10 -18.06
C LEU A 21 -6.72 -4.17 -17.93
N PHE A 22 -7.05 -3.37 -18.95
CA PHE A 22 -8.35 -2.69 -19.07
C PHE A 22 -9.54 -3.66 -18.88
N HIS A 23 -9.40 -4.92 -19.31
CA HIS A 23 -10.46 -5.91 -19.13
C HIS A 23 -10.76 -6.22 -17.66
N LEU A 24 -9.89 -5.87 -16.70
CA LEU A 24 -10.18 -5.99 -15.26
C LEU A 24 -11.28 -5.02 -14.79
N LEU A 25 -11.73 -4.08 -15.63
CA LEU A 25 -12.92 -3.27 -15.37
C LEU A 25 -14.24 -4.04 -15.61
N ASP A 26 -14.19 -5.16 -16.35
CA ASP A 26 -15.31 -6.07 -16.52
C ASP A 26 -15.46 -6.94 -15.25
N PRO A 27 -16.61 -6.92 -14.56
CA PRO A 27 -16.83 -7.71 -13.35
C PRO A 27 -16.58 -9.21 -13.53
N GLU A 28 -16.88 -9.79 -14.70
CA GLU A 28 -16.67 -11.21 -14.96
C GLU A 28 -15.17 -11.55 -15.06
N VAL A 29 -14.39 -10.66 -15.68
CA VAL A 29 -12.94 -10.81 -15.79
C VAL A 29 -12.27 -10.54 -14.44
N LEU A 30 -12.74 -9.55 -13.68
CA LEU A 30 -12.23 -9.28 -12.34
C LEU A 30 -12.46 -10.44 -11.38
N ALA A 31 -13.63 -11.10 -11.48
CA ALA A 31 -13.94 -12.29 -10.68
C ALA A 31 -13.06 -13.50 -11.02
N ASN A 32 -12.56 -13.59 -12.26
CA ASN A 32 -11.66 -14.66 -12.70
C ASN A 32 -10.63 -14.13 -13.73
N PRO A 33 -9.55 -13.47 -13.29
CA PRO A 33 -8.60 -12.82 -14.19
C PRO A 33 -7.55 -13.80 -14.75
N TYR A 34 -7.50 -15.03 -14.22
CA TYR A 34 -6.49 -16.02 -14.57
C TYR A 34 -6.46 -16.43 -16.05
N PRO A 35 -7.58 -16.49 -16.81
CA PRO A 35 -7.54 -16.69 -18.25
C PRO A 35 -6.81 -15.55 -18.99
N LEU A 36 -7.06 -14.29 -18.61
CA LEU A 36 -6.33 -13.14 -19.17
C LEU A 36 -4.84 -13.22 -18.83
N TYR A 37 -4.50 -13.49 -17.57
CA TYR A 37 -3.10 -13.65 -17.15
C TYR A 37 -2.40 -14.82 -17.85
N ARG A 38 -3.11 -15.91 -18.14
CA ARG A 38 -2.58 -17.05 -18.92
C ARG A 38 -2.21 -16.60 -20.32
N ARG A 39 -3.09 -15.87 -20.99
CA ARG A 39 -2.83 -15.32 -22.34
C ARG A 39 -1.64 -14.36 -22.35
N LEU A 40 -1.61 -13.39 -21.44
CA LEU A 40 -0.48 -12.47 -21.29
C LEU A 40 0.84 -13.26 -21.12
N ARG A 41 0.87 -14.24 -20.22
CA ARG A 41 2.07 -15.05 -19.95
C ARG A 41 2.54 -15.92 -21.13
N SER A 42 1.62 -16.40 -21.98
CA SER A 42 1.96 -17.25 -23.14
C SER A 42 2.23 -16.47 -24.41
N GLU A 43 1.47 -15.42 -24.68
CA GLU A 43 1.47 -14.68 -25.95
C GLU A 43 2.38 -13.45 -25.90
N ALA A 44 2.39 -12.71 -24.79
CA ALA A 44 3.12 -11.45 -24.62
C ALA A 44 3.60 -11.26 -23.16
N PRO A 45 4.60 -12.03 -22.70
CA PRO A 45 4.96 -12.12 -21.27
C PRO A 45 5.49 -10.82 -20.68
N VAL A 46 6.05 -9.95 -21.53
CA VAL A 46 6.39 -8.55 -21.26
C VAL A 46 5.64 -7.72 -22.30
N HIS A 47 4.59 -7.02 -21.86
CA HIS A 47 3.63 -6.36 -22.76
C HIS A 47 3.47 -4.89 -22.38
N TRP A 48 3.55 -3.98 -23.36
CA TRP A 48 3.16 -2.59 -23.14
C TRP A 48 1.63 -2.49 -23.13
N ASP A 49 1.05 -2.20 -21.97
CA ASP A 49 -0.38 -1.98 -21.84
C ASP A 49 -0.71 -0.51 -22.12
N PRO A 50 -1.46 -0.21 -23.20
CA PRO A 50 -1.76 1.17 -23.58
C PRO A 50 -2.77 1.85 -22.66
N TYR A 51 -3.59 1.10 -21.93
CA TYR A 51 -4.54 1.67 -20.96
C TYR A 51 -3.81 2.11 -19.70
N LEU A 52 -2.91 1.29 -19.18
CA LEU A 52 -2.11 1.60 -18.00
C LEU A 52 -0.93 2.53 -18.30
N HIS A 53 -0.55 2.68 -19.58
CA HIS A 53 0.70 3.33 -19.98
C HIS A 53 1.91 2.74 -19.24
N ALA A 54 1.95 1.41 -19.12
CA ALA A 54 2.97 0.70 -18.36
C ALA A 54 3.32 -0.65 -18.99
N TRP A 55 4.52 -1.14 -18.69
CA TRP A 55 4.93 -2.50 -19.00
C TRP A 55 4.33 -3.48 -17.99
N VAL A 56 3.62 -4.50 -18.48
CA VAL A 56 3.04 -5.60 -17.73
C VAL A 56 3.92 -6.83 -17.88
N VAL A 57 4.39 -7.39 -16.76
CA VAL A 57 5.30 -8.52 -16.72
C VAL A 57 4.62 -9.69 -16.02
N THR A 58 4.55 -10.87 -16.66
CA THR A 58 3.65 -11.96 -16.22
C THR A 58 4.29 -13.35 -16.08
N ARG A 59 5.55 -13.53 -16.49
CA ARG A 59 6.30 -14.75 -16.18
C ARG A 59 7.06 -14.58 -14.87
N TYR A 60 7.09 -15.63 -14.07
CA TYR A 60 7.75 -15.64 -12.76
C TYR A 60 9.20 -15.14 -12.83
N ALA A 61 10.01 -15.69 -13.74
CA ALA A 61 11.41 -15.30 -13.89
C ALA A 61 11.56 -13.79 -14.21
N ASP A 62 10.75 -13.29 -15.13
CA ASP A 62 10.77 -11.87 -15.53
C ASP A 62 10.34 -10.95 -14.37
N VAL A 63 9.30 -11.34 -13.60
CA VAL A 63 8.85 -10.61 -12.41
C VAL A 63 9.95 -10.56 -11.34
N VAL A 64 10.65 -11.68 -11.10
CA VAL A 64 11.77 -11.74 -10.15
C VAL A 64 12.92 -10.85 -10.62
N THR A 65 13.24 -10.84 -11.92
CA THR A 65 14.23 -9.91 -12.48
C THR A 65 13.84 -8.46 -12.24
N VAL A 66 12.59 -8.08 -12.50
CA VAL A 66 12.11 -6.72 -12.23
C VAL A 66 12.22 -6.38 -10.75
N LEU A 67 11.76 -7.27 -9.87
CA LEU A 67 11.79 -7.08 -8.42
C LEU A 67 13.20 -6.82 -7.86
N HIS A 68 14.24 -7.42 -8.45
CA HIS A 68 15.62 -7.28 -7.96
C HIS A 68 16.45 -6.21 -8.65
N HIS A 69 16.12 -5.84 -9.89
CA HIS A 69 17.01 -5.01 -10.73
C HIS A 69 16.43 -3.67 -11.13
N PHE A 70 15.13 -3.43 -10.92
CA PHE A 70 14.48 -2.17 -11.31
C PHE A 70 14.21 -1.30 -10.09
N SER A 71 14.21 0.01 -10.34
CA SER A 71 13.99 1.04 -9.34
C SER A 71 12.55 1.04 -8.82
N ALA A 72 12.39 1.16 -7.51
CA ALA A 72 11.10 1.45 -6.87
C ALA A 72 10.79 2.96 -6.82
N ASN A 73 11.77 3.81 -7.14
CA ASN A 73 11.62 5.26 -7.20
C ASN A 73 10.87 5.71 -8.47
N ARG A 74 9.56 5.47 -8.45
CA ARG A 74 8.62 5.78 -9.55
C ARG A 74 7.66 6.92 -9.24
N THR A 75 7.79 7.53 -8.06
CA THR A 75 6.87 8.56 -7.58
C THR A 75 7.43 9.95 -7.88
N PRO A 76 6.75 10.80 -8.67
CA PRO A 76 7.22 12.15 -8.92
C PRO A 76 7.30 12.99 -7.64
N THR A 77 8.31 13.84 -7.53
CA THR A 77 8.44 14.79 -6.42
C THR A 77 7.38 15.91 -6.49
N PRO A 78 7.14 16.67 -5.41
CA PRO A 78 6.26 17.84 -5.46
C PRO A 78 6.64 18.84 -6.57
N GLU A 79 7.93 19.07 -6.78
CA GLU A 79 8.46 19.98 -7.81
C GLU A 79 8.18 19.42 -9.22
N GLN A 80 8.32 18.11 -9.41
CA GLN A 80 7.99 17.46 -10.68
C GLN A 80 6.49 17.53 -10.97
N PHE A 81 5.62 17.31 -9.98
CA PHE A 81 4.19 17.52 -10.14
C PHE A 81 3.85 18.97 -10.47
N ALA A 82 4.49 19.95 -9.82
CA ALA A 82 4.31 21.36 -10.15
C ALA A 82 4.73 21.66 -11.60
N ALA A 83 5.87 21.12 -12.05
CA ALA A 83 6.34 21.26 -13.44
C ALA A 83 5.41 20.61 -14.47
N MET A 84 4.70 19.54 -14.08
CA MET A 84 3.64 18.90 -14.88
C MET A 84 2.29 19.65 -14.85
N GLY A 85 2.21 20.81 -14.18
CA GLY A 85 0.96 21.58 -14.06
C GLY A 85 -0.02 21.00 -13.03
N LEU A 86 0.44 20.13 -12.13
CA LEU A 86 -0.35 19.43 -11.11
C LEU A 86 0.10 19.79 -9.67
N PRO A 87 0.29 21.07 -9.30
CA PRO A 87 0.83 21.44 -7.98
C PRO A 87 -0.05 21.02 -6.81
N LYS A 88 -1.35 20.81 -7.04
CA LYS A 88 -2.30 20.32 -6.02
C LYS A 88 -1.96 18.92 -5.50
N LEU A 89 -1.15 18.15 -6.23
CA LEU A 89 -0.74 16.80 -5.86
C LEU A 89 0.56 16.80 -5.02
N GLY A 90 1.17 17.97 -4.83
CA GLY A 90 2.41 18.14 -4.05
C GLY A 90 2.36 17.55 -2.64
N PRO A 91 1.30 17.75 -1.84
CA PRO A 91 1.23 17.15 -0.51
C PRO A 91 1.16 15.62 -0.51
N ILE A 92 0.47 15.03 -1.49
CA ILE A 92 0.41 13.57 -1.68
C ILE A 92 1.80 13.05 -2.05
N ALA A 93 2.47 13.73 -2.99
CA ALA A 93 3.82 13.41 -3.39
C ALA A 93 4.80 13.51 -2.22
N GLN A 94 4.72 14.56 -1.41
CA GLN A 94 5.57 14.75 -0.23
C GLN A 94 5.40 13.62 0.78
N MET A 95 4.18 13.10 0.95
CA MET A 95 3.93 11.93 1.79
C MET A 95 4.55 10.66 1.19
N MET A 96 4.29 10.39 -0.08
CA MET A 96 4.75 9.17 -0.76
C MET A 96 6.26 9.11 -0.89
N THR A 97 6.94 10.22 -1.21
CA THR A 97 8.41 10.26 -1.34
C THR A 97 9.15 10.05 -0.02
N ARG A 98 8.44 9.98 1.12
CA ARG A 98 8.98 9.64 2.45
C ARG A 98 8.71 8.19 2.86
N GLN A 99 7.96 7.44 2.06
CA GLN A 99 7.67 6.03 2.31
C GLN A 99 8.75 5.16 1.69
N MET A 100 9.27 4.21 2.47
CA MET A 100 10.29 3.29 1.97
C MET A 100 9.80 2.45 0.78
N LEU A 101 8.47 2.28 0.62
CA LEU A 101 7.84 1.60 -0.52
C LEU A 101 8.25 2.19 -1.89
N PHE A 102 8.60 3.47 -1.95
CA PHE A 102 8.88 4.21 -3.18
C PHE A 102 10.35 4.64 -3.30
N MET A 103 11.26 3.94 -2.62
CA MET A 103 12.67 4.34 -2.54
C MET A 103 13.59 3.20 -2.99
N ASP A 104 14.75 3.59 -3.51
CA ASP A 104 15.89 2.69 -3.69
C ASP A 104 16.91 2.86 -2.57
N ALA A 105 17.92 1.98 -2.54
CA ALA A 105 19.10 2.19 -1.71
C ALA A 105 19.84 3.48 -2.12
N PRO A 106 20.45 4.21 -1.17
CA PRO A 106 20.62 3.87 0.25
C PRO A 106 19.44 4.28 1.17
N ALA A 107 18.53 5.15 0.71
CA ALA A 107 17.44 5.68 1.54
C ALA A 107 16.47 4.57 2.00
N HIS A 108 16.09 3.67 1.10
CA HIS A 108 15.28 2.49 1.45
C HIS A 108 15.97 1.63 2.51
N THR A 109 17.26 1.33 2.32
CA THR A 109 18.05 0.48 3.24
C THR A 109 18.07 1.07 4.66
N ARG A 110 18.27 2.39 4.77
CA ARG A 110 18.23 3.13 6.04
C ARG A 110 16.87 3.00 6.73
N LEU A 111 15.79 3.39 6.04
CA LEU A 111 14.43 3.34 6.61
C LEU A 111 14.01 1.92 6.96
N ARG A 112 14.28 0.95 6.07
CA ARG A 112 13.95 -0.46 6.28
C ARG A 112 14.72 -1.04 7.46
N GLY A 113 15.99 -0.66 7.64
CA GLY A 113 16.81 -1.02 8.80
C GLY A 113 16.17 -0.55 10.11
N LEU A 114 15.87 0.75 10.21
CA LEU A 114 15.20 1.35 11.37
C LEU A 114 13.82 0.72 11.64
N ALA A 115 12.99 0.56 10.60
CA ALA A 115 11.66 0.00 10.72
C ALA A 115 11.66 -1.49 11.09
N SER A 116 12.67 -2.27 10.64
CA SER A 116 12.75 -3.71 10.90
C SER A 116 12.83 -4.06 12.39
N MET A 117 13.36 -3.16 13.22
CA MET A 117 13.43 -3.34 14.67
C MET A 117 12.04 -3.40 15.33
N ALA A 118 11.00 -2.89 14.67
CA ALA A 118 9.62 -3.01 15.13
C ALA A 118 8.97 -4.37 14.79
N PHE A 119 9.53 -5.13 13.85
CA PHE A 119 8.94 -6.37 13.32
C PHE A 119 9.83 -7.60 13.58
N THR A 120 10.52 -7.63 14.72
CA THR A 120 11.33 -8.80 15.09
C THR A 120 10.46 -10.01 15.41
N PRO A 121 10.95 -11.26 15.25
CA PRO A 121 10.18 -12.46 15.59
C PRO A 121 9.60 -12.44 17.00
N ALA A 122 10.35 -11.91 17.98
CA ALA A 122 9.89 -11.77 19.36
C ALA A 122 8.69 -10.82 19.49
N ARG A 123 8.68 -9.70 18.75
CA ARG A 123 7.55 -8.75 18.74
C ARG A 123 6.33 -9.32 18.02
N VAL A 124 6.55 -10.07 16.94
CA VAL A 124 5.48 -10.80 16.24
C VAL A 124 4.88 -11.89 17.14
N GLU A 125 5.68 -12.57 17.96
CA GLU A 125 5.16 -13.57 18.90
C GLU A 125 4.26 -12.94 19.97
N VAL A 126 4.55 -11.72 20.42
CA VAL A 126 3.62 -10.96 21.29
C VAL A 126 2.29 -10.74 20.59
N LEU A 127 2.29 -10.33 19.31
CA LEU A 127 1.05 -10.14 18.54
C LEU A 127 0.20 -11.42 18.47
N ARG A 128 0.79 -12.63 18.52
CA ARG A 128 0.04 -13.88 18.48
C ARG A 128 -0.99 -13.99 19.61
N SER A 129 -0.63 -13.66 20.85
CA SER A 129 -1.59 -13.75 21.97
C SER A 129 -2.70 -12.71 21.84
N HIS A 130 -2.37 -11.51 21.35
CA HIS A 130 -3.35 -10.45 21.08
C HIS A 130 -4.33 -10.83 19.98
N ILE A 131 -3.83 -11.34 18.85
CA ILE A 131 -4.65 -11.82 17.72
C ILE A 131 -5.63 -12.91 18.18
N ARG A 132 -5.18 -13.84 19.05
CA ARG A 132 -6.07 -14.88 19.61
C ARG A 132 -7.18 -14.28 20.47
N ALA A 133 -6.86 -13.35 21.36
CA ALA A 133 -7.86 -12.69 22.19
C ALA A 133 -8.90 -11.93 21.33
N ILE A 134 -8.45 -11.19 20.33
CA ILE A 134 -9.34 -10.49 19.39
C ILE A 134 -10.23 -11.48 18.65
N LEU A 135 -9.65 -12.60 18.18
CA LEU A 135 -10.40 -13.64 17.49
C LEU A 135 -11.45 -14.28 18.41
N ASP A 136 -11.11 -14.58 19.66
CA ASP A 136 -12.03 -15.17 20.63
C ASP A 136 -13.21 -14.21 20.90
N ASP A 137 -12.93 -12.92 21.05
CA ASP A 137 -13.96 -11.89 21.25
C ASP A 137 -14.89 -11.74 20.03
N LEU A 138 -14.32 -11.76 18.80
CA LEU A 138 -15.09 -11.71 17.55
C LEU A 138 -15.93 -12.98 17.36
N MET A 139 -15.38 -14.16 17.68
CA MET A 139 -16.06 -15.44 17.46
C MET A 139 -17.14 -15.74 18.51
N ALA A 140 -17.00 -15.29 19.76
CA ALA A 140 -17.95 -15.56 20.83
C ALA A 140 -19.43 -15.28 20.49
N PRO A 141 -19.82 -14.12 19.92
CA PRO A 141 -21.19 -13.88 19.47
C PRO A 141 -21.60 -14.71 18.24
N LEU A 142 -20.68 -14.96 17.31
CA LEU A 142 -20.94 -15.69 16.05
C LEU A 142 -21.21 -17.17 16.30
N LEU A 143 -20.47 -17.78 17.22
CA LEU A 143 -20.67 -19.16 17.66
C LEU A 143 -22.07 -19.34 18.28
N ARG A 144 -22.57 -18.35 19.03
CA ARG A 144 -23.94 -18.38 19.56
C ARG A 144 -24.99 -18.23 18.47
N ALA A 145 -24.71 -17.46 17.41
CA ALA A 145 -25.62 -17.27 16.29
C ALA A 145 -25.69 -18.48 15.34
N GLY A 146 -24.64 -19.30 15.28
CA GLY A 146 -24.55 -20.47 14.41
C GLY A 146 -24.42 -20.15 12.91
N ARG A 147 -24.18 -18.88 12.57
CA ARG A 147 -23.96 -18.36 11.22
C ARG A 147 -23.08 -17.11 11.28
N MET A 148 -22.34 -16.84 10.21
CA MET A 148 -21.53 -15.63 10.07
C MET A 148 -21.37 -15.25 8.59
N ASP A 149 -21.20 -13.96 8.32
CA ASP A 149 -20.56 -13.45 7.12
C ASP A 149 -19.05 -13.40 7.38
N VAL A 150 -18.28 -14.26 6.70
CA VAL A 150 -16.82 -14.33 6.92
C VAL A 150 -16.14 -13.00 6.65
N ILE A 151 -16.62 -12.19 5.70
CA ILE A 151 -16.03 -10.89 5.41
C ILE A 151 -16.43 -9.88 6.47
N GLY A 152 -17.74 -9.65 6.64
CA GLY A 152 -18.26 -8.63 7.55
C GLY A 152 -17.94 -8.89 9.02
N ASP A 153 -18.02 -10.15 9.45
CA ASP A 153 -17.96 -10.51 10.86
C ASP A 153 -16.55 -10.93 11.32
N LEU A 154 -15.62 -11.23 10.40
CA LEU A 154 -14.28 -11.73 10.75
C LEU A 154 -13.14 -11.09 9.95
N ALA A 155 -13.11 -11.26 8.63
CA ALA A 155 -11.97 -10.88 7.80
C ALA A 155 -11.76 -9.37 7.74
N ALA A 156 -12.83 -8.58 7.79
CA ALA A 156 -12.74 -7.13 7.87
C ALA A 156 -12.40 -6.58 9.27
N PRO A 157 -13.04 -7.00 10.38
CA PRO A 157 -12.73 -6.46 11.69
C PRO A 157 -11.38 -6.90 12.26
N LEU A 158 -10.96 -8.16 12.03
CA LEU A 158 -9.75 -8.70 12.66
C LEU A 158 -8.47 -7.91 12.29
N PRO A 159 -8.13 -7.69 11.00
CA PRO A 159 -6.94 -6.92 10.62
C PRO A 159 -7.03 -5.45 11.05
N ALA A 160 -8.23 -4.87 11.08
CA ALA A 160 -8.43 -3.49 11.52
C ALA A 160 -8.04 -3.33 13.00
N ILE A 161 -8.55 -4.20 13.87
CA ILE A 161 -8.25 -4.20 15.31
C ILE A 161 -6.78 -4.50 15.56
N VAL A 162 -6.24 -5.54 14.92
CA VAL A 162 -4.82 -5.91 15.05
C VAL A 162 -3.91 -4.77 14.59
N THR A 163 -4.25 -4.06 13.52
CA THR A 163 -3.47 -2.92 13.03
C THR A 163 -3.52 -1.76 14.01
N ALA A 164 -4.68 -1.44 14.59
CA ALA A 164 -4.79 -0.37 15.59
C ALA A 164 -3.94 -0.67 16.84
N GLU A 165 -4.01 -1.90 17.37
CA GLU A 165 -3.18 -2.34 18.49
C GLU A 165 -1.70 -2.31 18.13
N MET A 166 -1.33 -2.85 16.96
CA MET A 166 0.05 -2.86 16.47
C MET A 166 0.60 -1.43 16.33
N LEU A 167 -0.18 -0.48 15.84
CA LEU A 167 0.22 0.92 15.73
C LEU A 167 0.43 1.58 17.11
N GLY A 168 -0.26 1.09 18.13
CA GLY A 168 -0.29 1.69 19.47
C GLY A 168 -1.34 2.80 19.58
N VAL A 169 -2.41 2.73 18.80
CA VAL A 169 -3.52 3.69 18.80
C VAL A 169 -4.81 3.06 19.35
N PRO A 170 -5.81 3.85 19.78
CA PRO A 170 -7.06 3.29 20.31
C PRO A 170 -7.78 2.40 19.29
N THR A 171 -8.22 1.21 19.72
CA THR A 171 -9.01 0.29 18.87
C THR A 171 -10.39 0.87 18.52
N SER A 172 -10.88 1.86 19.26
CA SER A 172 -12.08 2.63 18.89
C SER A 172 -11.93 3.39 17.56
N ASP A 173 -10.69 3.59 17.08
CA ASP A 173 -10.42 4.31 15.85
C ASP A 173 -10.42 3.41 14.60
N CYS A 174 -10.62 2.08 14.74
CA CYS A 174 -10.50 1.11 13.64
C CYS A 174 -11.30 1.47 12.40
N ASP A 175 -12.56 1.91 12.55
CA ASP A 175 -13.41 2.28 11.41
C ASP A 175 -12.84 3.48 10.65
N ARG A 176 -12.26 4.44 11.37
CA ARG A 176 -11.61 5.61 10.77
C ARG A 176 -10.33 5.23 10.05
N LEU A 177 -9.51 4.35 10.65
CA LEU A 177 -8.29 3.84 10.02
C LEU A 177 -8.60 3.06 8.75
N LYS A 178 -9.65 2.22 8.78
CA LYS A 178 -10.11 1.45 7.63
C LYS A 178 -10.61 2.35 6.50
N ALA A 179 -11.41 3.38 6.81
CA ALA A 179 -11.87 4.33 5.82
C ALA A 179 -10.70 5.07 5.15
N TRP A 180 -9.71 5.50 5.92
CA TRP A 180 -8.49 6.10 5.38
C TRP A 180 -7.64 5.12 4.57
N SER A 181 -7.56 3.85 4.99
CA SER A 181 -6.85 2.80 4.26
C SER A 181 -7.43 2.60 2.87
N ALA A 182 -8.75 2.46 2.76
CA ALA A 182 -9.44 2.34 1.48
C ALA A 182 -9.21 3.56 0.58
N ASP A 183 -9.33 4.79 1.13
CA ASP A 183 -9.13 6.03 0.39
C ASP A 183 -7.67 6.21 -0.10
N PHE A 184 -6.69 5.75 0.69
CA PHE A 184 -5.27 5.83 0.34
C PHE A 184 -4.82 4.69 -0.60
N ALA A 185 -5.40 3.50 -0.51
CA ALA A 185 -5.07 2.37 -1.40
C ALA A 185 -5.31 2.71 -2.88
N GLU A 186 -6.31 3.54 -3.18
CA GLU A 186 -6.59 4.02 -4.53
C GLU A 186 -5.44 4.85 -5.12
N VAL A 187 -4.68 5.54 -4.26
CA VAL A 187 -3.48 6.31 -4.64
C VAL A 187 -2.34 5.39 -5.06
N LEU A 188 -2.17 4.27 -4.35
CA LEU A 188 -1.12 3.29 -4.62
C LEU A 188 -1.37 2.52 -5.92
N GLY A 189 -2.65 2.25 -6.22
CA GLY A 189 -3.07 1.38 -7.31
C GLY A 189 -3.23 2.07 -8.67
N ASN A 190 -3.83 3.28 -8.74
CA ASN A 190 -4.18 3.86 -10.04
C ASN A 190 -4.43 5.38 -10.04
N PHE A 191 -3.55 6.15 -9.40
CA PHE A 191 -3.71 7.60 -9.25
C PHE A 191 -3.88 8.38 -10.57
N GLN A 192 -3.30 7.91 -11.67
CA GLN A 192 -3.33 8.59 -12.97
C GLN A 192 -4.71 8.53 -13.66
N HIS A 193 -5.60 7.61 -13.26
CA HIS A 193 -6.84 7.33 -13.97
C HIS A 193 -8.09 7.74 -13.19
N ASN A 194 -7.94 8.40 -12.03
CA ASN A 194 -9.08 8.84 -11.20
C ASN A 194 -8.93 10.28 -10.67
N PRO A 195 -8.88 11.28 -11.57
CA PRO A 195 -8.60 12.68 -11.20
C PRO A 195 -9.65 13.29 -10.26
N ASP A 196 -10.90 12.83 -10.32
CA ASP A 196 -12.00 13.31 -9.46
C ASP A 196 -11.79 12.94 -7.98
N ARG A 197 -10.88 12.01 -7.68
CA ARG A 197 -10.59 11.56 -6.31
C ARG A 197 -9.43 12.28 -5.64
N ALA A 198 -8.68 13.09 -6.37
CA ALA A 198 -7.51 13.81 -5.83
C ALA A 198 -7.85 14.65 -4.59
N SER A 199 -9.01 15.32 -4.58
CA SER A 199 -9.47 16.11 -3.43
C SER A 199 -9.77 15.26 -2.19
N ARG A 200 -10.37 14.08 -2.37
CA ARG A 200 -10.67 13.15 -1.28
C ARG A 200 -9.37 12.56 -0.71
N THR A 201 -8.47 12.14 -1.59
CA THR A 201 -7.15 11.66 -1.21
C THR A 201 -6.37 12.73 -0.44
N LEU A 202 -6.36 13.98 -0.92
CA LEU A 202 -5.63 15.06 -0.27
C LEU A 202 -6.11 15.27 1.16
N LYS A 203 -7.44 15.32 1.34
CA LYS A 203 -8.08 15.41 2.65
C LYS A 203 -7.71 14.21 3.55
N CYS A 204 -7.75 12.99 3.00
CA CYS A 204 -7.35 11.78 3.73
C CYS A 204 -5.87 11.83 4.19
N VAL A 205 -4.95 12.25 3.32
CA VAL A 205 -3.53 12.42 3.67
C VAL A 205 -3.33 13.46 4.76
N GLU A 206 -4.05 14.59 4.69
CA GLU A 206 -4.01 15.64 5.71
C GLU A 206 -4.52 15.12 7.07
N GLU A 207 -5.68 14.48 7.09
CA GLU A 207 -6.29 13.91 8.29
C GLU A 207 -5.41 12.85 8.95
N MET A 208 -4.87 11.91 8.16
CA MET A 208 -3.93 10.89 8.66
C MET A 208 -2.67 11.54 9.24
N THR A 209 -2.13 12.57 8.57
CA THR A 209 -0.93 13.28 9.03
C THR A 209 -1.18 13.95 10.38
N VAL A 210 -2.32 14.63 10.54
CA VAL A 210 -2.72 15.25 11.82
C VAL A 210 -2.88 14.18 12.89
N TYR A 211 -3.57 13.09 12.58
CA TYR A 211 -3.81 11.99 13.51
C TYR A 211 -2.53 11.36 14.04
N PHE A 212 -1.62 10.94 13.15
CA PHE A 212 -0.37 10.32 13.57
C PHE A 212 0.55 11.29 14.29
N ARG A 213 0.55 12.58 13.92
CA ARG A 213 1.27 13.61 14.67
C ARG A 213 0.75 13.76 16.10
N GLU A 214 -0.56 13.72 16.29
CA GLU A 214 -1.17 13.75 17.62
C GLU A 214 -0.86 12.46 18.41
N ALA A 215 -0.91 11.29 17.76
CA ALA A 215 -0.52 10.03 18.37
C ALA A 215 0.94 10.05 18.85
N ILE A 216 1.87 10.60 18.06
CA ILE A 216 3.27 10.81 18.45
C ILE A 216 3.35 11.72 19.69
N ARG A 217 2.61 12.83 19.74
CA ARG A 217 2.59 13.73 20.91
C ARG A 217 2.08 13.03 22.16
N ARG A 218 1.01 12.25 22.05
CA ARG A 218 0.45 11.46 23.17
C ARG A 218 1.46 10.44 23.68
N LEU A 219 2.13 9.72 22.79
CA LEU A 219 3.15 8.72 23.15
C LEU A 219 4.43 9.35 23.72
N LYS A 220 4.78 10.59 23.35
CA LYS A 220 5.86 11.34 24.00
C LYS A 220 5.53 11.67 25.46
N ALA A 221 4.26 11.95 25.77
CA ALA A 221 3.81 12.25 27.14
C ALA A 221 3.58 10.98 27.97
N GLU A 222 2.98 9.96 27.37
CA GLU A 222 2.68 8.66 27.98
C GLU A 222 3.14 7.52 27.07
N PRO A 223 4.40 7.06 27.19
CA PRO A 223 4.92 5.99 26.35
C PRO A 223 4.13 4.69 26.50
N ARG A 224 3.75 4.10 25.37
CA ARG A 224 3.12 2.78 25.28
C ARG A 224 3.80 1.94 24.21
N ALA A 225 3.70 0.62 24.32
CA ALA A 225 4.18 -0.27 23.26
C ALA A 225 3.37 -0.05 21.97
N GLY A 226 3.99 -0.30 20.81
CA GLY A 226 3.37 -0.11 19.49
C GLY A 226 4.36 0.38 18.45
N LEU A 227 3.96 0.32 17.17
CA LEU A 227 4.80 0.67 16.03
C LEU A 227 5.27 2.11 16.09
N ILE A 228 4.39 3.06 16.43
CA ILE A 228 4.72 4.48 16.49
C ILE A 228 5.83 4.71 17.53
N ASN A 229 5.68 4.17 18.75
CA ASN A 229 6.70 4.27 19.79
C ASN A 229 8.01 3.58 19.37
N SER A 230 7.91 2.48 18.62
CA SER A 230 9.07 1.73 18.13
C SER A 230 9.85 2.52 17.08
N PHE A 231 9.16 3.21 16.18
CA PHE A 231 9.76 4.11 15.20
C PHE A 231 10.36 5.35 15.86
N MET A 232 9.72 5.89 16.90
CA MET A 232 10.26 7.01 17.67
C MET A 232 11.56 6.65 18.42
N THR A 233 11.66 5.42 18.91
CA THR A 233 12.78 4.97 19.74
C THR A 233 13.89 4.27 18.96
N ALA A 234 13.59 3.81 17.73
CA ALA A 234 14.54 3.20 16.81
C ALA A 234 15.79 4.08 16.62
N GLU A 235 16.95 3.45 16.77
CA GLU A 235 18.26 4.01 16.45
C GLU A 235 19.12 2.93 15.77
N LEU A 236 19.78 3.29 14.67
CA LEU A 236 20.72 2.41 13.96
C LEU A 236 21.93 3.25 13.56
N ASP A 237 23.13 2.87 14.02
CA ASP A 237 24.39 3.59 13.75
C ASP A 237 24.33 5.09 14.09
N GLY A 238 23.61 5.47 15.15
CA GLY A 238 23.42 6.86 15.58
C GLY A 238 22.34 7.63 14.80
N ASP A 239 21.71 7.00 13.81
CA ASP A 239 20.66 7.58 12.98
C ASP A 239 19.25 7.18 13.47
N ARG A 240 18.27 8.06 13.23
CA ARG A 240 16.90 7.96 13.72
C ARG A 240 15.91 8.44 12.67
N LEU A 241 14.67 7.94 12.76
CA LEU A 241 13.58 8.43 11.92
C LEU A 241 13.19 9.86 12.33
N THR A 242 13.03 10.73 11.34
CA THR A 242 12.38 12.03 11.52
C THR A 242 10.88 11.84 11.77
N GLU A 243 10.23 12.80 12.44
CA GLU A 243 8.78 12.72 12.72
C GLU A 243 7.95 12.50 11.44
N ASP A 244 8.34 13.14 10.34
CA ASP A 244 7.68 12.99 9.04
C ASP A 244 7.89 11.60 8.41
N GLU A 245 9.06 10.98 8.58
CA GLU A 245 9.31 9.60 8.14
C GLU A 245 8.51 8.60 8.98
N ILE A 246 8.37 8.84 10.30
CA ILE A 246 7.53 8.03 11.18
C ILE A 246 6.08 8.05 10.67
N ILE A 247 5.52 9.23 10.45
CA ILE A 247 4.14 9.39 9.97
C ILE A 247 3.96 8.67 8.62
N ALA A 248 4.85 8.93 7.66
CA ALA A 248 4.72 8.36 6.32
C ALA A 248 4.76 6.83 6.32
N ASN A 249 5.66 6.24 7.11
CA ASN A 249 5.82 4.79 7.17
C ASN A 249 4.78 4.12 8.08
N CYS A 250 4.20 4.82 9.06
CA CYS A 250 3.00 4.35 9.76
C CYS A 250 1.80 4.25 8.83
N ILE A 251 1.59 5.25 7.96
CA ILE A 251 0.50 5.24 6.97
C ILE A 251 0.66 4.05 6.02
N VAL A 252 1.83 3.88 5.38
CA VAL A 252 2.01 2.77 4.42
C VAL A 252 1.87 1.40 5.08
N THR A 253 2.31 1.26 6.34
CA THR A 253 2.17 0.01 7.10
C THR A 253 0.71 -0.27 7.43
N MET A 254 -0.05 0.76 7.83
CA MET A 254 -1.48 0.64 8.11
C MET A 254 -2.24 0.13 6.88
N VAL A 255 -2.03 0.79 5.72
CA VAL A 255 -2.73 0.42 4.48
C VAL A 255 -2.31 -0.96 3.99
N GLY A 256 -1.01 -1.23 3.97
CA GLY A 256 -0.48 -2.52 3.53
C GLY A 256 -0.91 -3.68 4.42
N GLY A 257 -1.06 -3.46 5.73
CA GLY A 257 -1.43 -4.48 6.71
C GLY A 257 -2.93 -4.81 6.75
N GLN A 258 -3.80 -3.85 6.43
CA GLN A 258 -5.25 -4.02 6.50
C GLN A 258 -5.83 -4.67 5.23
N GLU A 259 -5.63 -4.03 4.07
CA GLU A 259 -6.28 -4.44 2.81
C GLU A 259 -5.83 -5.81 2.32
N THR A 260 -4.56 -6.17 2.54
CA THR A 260 -4.00 -7.43 2.03
C THR A 260 -4.33 -8.64 2.90
N THR A 261 -4.67 -8.41 4.17
CA THR A 261 -5.00 -9.47 5.14
C THR A 261 -6.51 -9.77 5.18
N THR A 262 -7.34 -8.80 4.80
CA THR A 262 -8.80 -8.93 4.69
C THR A 262 -9.17 -9.85 3.52
#